data_AF-A0A937VPQ0-F1
#
_entry.id   AF-A0A937VPQ0-F1
#
_cell.length_a   1.000
_cell.length_b   1.000
_cell.length_c   1.000
_cell.angle_alpha   90.00
_cell.angle_beta   90.00
_cell.angle_gamma   90.00
#
_symmetry.space_group_name_H-M   'P 1'
#
loop_
_entity.id
_entity.type
_entity.pdbx_description
1 polymer ?
#
loop_
_entity_poly.entity_id
_entity_poly.type
_entity_poly.pdbx_seq_one_letter_code
_entity_poly.pdbx_strand_id
1 'polypeptide(L)'
;FFGEAYSPRGFFPPELCYSREVVGSVVESRHDWLIVSGIACPVAWPMDVIHEISYADDKLAVLFRDDILSNKISFKDIDGRGFIDHLKRLYNGEGDVYVVTAMDAETFGHHIQHWDKLFLSQVFETLEPMQNGDKTLHQQKPLAEQHRRLFEFEKDKEDRQIRIVPITELLAIFPRGNRIEPRPSSWSTSADDIRMQNYYPLWKSKDNPVHQMQWEHLSITIDVAHKAVELADNDTSREFATIARTTLDPALHSCQFWWASKKPMWDINMVYRGLNLQREVLLNAYKAISTSGARPEIKKEYYYKVIAARHIFDQITDSLYND
;
A
#
# COMPACT_ATOMS: atom_id res chain seq x y z
N PHE A 1 -12.05 4.21 -15.37
CA PHE A 1 -12.30 5.26 -14.37
C PHE A 1 -11.64 6.58 -14.79
N PHE A 2 -10.38 6.62 -15.22
CA PHE A 2 -9.73 7.85 -15.71
C PHE A 2 -9.26 7.83 -17.18
N GLY A 3 -9.44 6.71 -17.90
CA GLY A 3 -9.10 6.60 -19.32
C GLY A 3 -7.62 6.88 -19.61
N GLU A 4 -7.33 7.39 -20.79
CA GLU A 4 -5.96 7.77 -21.19
C GLU A 4 -5.42 8.98 -20.41
N ALA A 5 -6.27 9.72 -19.70
CA ALA A 5 -5.86 10.87 -18.88
C ALA A 5 -5.06 10.47 -17.63
N TYR A 6 -5.07 9.19 -17.25
CA TYR A 6 -4.31 8.68 -16.10
C TYR A 6 -3.54 7.41 -16.50
N SER A 7 -2.25 7.59 -16.76
CA SER A 7 -1.30 6.50 -16.94
C SER A 7 -0.40 6.44 -15.70
N PRO A 8 -0.73 5.63 -14.68
CA PRO A 8 0.05 5.58 -13.45
C PRO A 8 1.47 5.11 -13.76
N ARG A 9 2.45 5.91 -13.35
CA ARG A 9 3.88 5.61 -13.51
C ARG A 9 4.51 5.04 -12.24
N GLY A 10 3.76 5.08 -11.13
CA GLY A 10 4.23 4.69 -9.82
C GLY A 10 3.39 3.61 -9.19
N PHE A 11 4.07 2.72 -8.47
CA PHE A 11 3.44 1.68 -7.68
C PHE A 11 3.56 1.99 -6.19
N PHE A 12 2.42 2.05 -5.51
CA PHE A 12 2.33 2.06 -4.05
C PHE A 12 1.94 0.65 -3.60
N PRO A 13 2.89 -0.16 -3.09
CA PRO A 13 2.54 -1.46 -2.54
C PRO A 13 1.55 -1.26 -1.39
N PRO A 14 0.45 -2.03 -1.30
CA PRO A 14 -0.44 -1.96 -0.14
C PRO A 14 0.38 -2.05 1.16
N GLU A 15 0.18 -1.10 2.06
CA GLU A 15 0.88 -1.02 3.36
C GLU A 15 2.42 -0.80 3.24
N LEU A 16 2.88 -0.34 2.08
CA LEU A 16 4.28 -0.37 1.67
C LEU A 16 4.94 -1.74 1.88
N CYS A 17 4.17 -2.83 1.84
CA CYS A 17 4.68 -4.19 1.93
C CYS A 17 5.53 -4.50 0.69
N TYR A 18 6.84 -4.55 0.88
CA TYR A 18 7.81 -4.87 -0.14
C TYR A 18 8.51 -6.20 0.16
N SER A 19 8.63 -7.02 -0.88
CA SER A 19 9.58 -8.12 -0.98
C SER A 19 10.19 -8.10 -2.38
N ARG A 20 11.33 -8.77 -2.57
CA ARG A 20 11.93 -8.91 -3.91
C ARG A 20 10.97 -9.53 -4.94
N GLU A 21 10.02 -10.34 -4.48
CA GLU A 21 9.08 -11.09 -5.34
C GLU A 21 8.10 -10.17 -6.08
N VAL A 22 7.79 -8.97 -5.55
CA VAL A 22 6.83 -8.06 -6.19
C VAL A 22 7.41 -7.32 -7.39
N VAL A 23 8.74 -7.22 -7.48
CA VAL A 23 9.43 -6.39 -8.47
C VAL A 23 9.07 -6.79 -9.90
N GLY A 24 8.98 -8.09 -10.18
CA GLY A 24 8.61 -8.60 -11.50
C GLY A 24 7.24 -8.10 -11.94
N SER A 25 6.22 -8.29 -11.09
CA SER A 25 4.86 -7.83 -11.36
C SER A 25 4.76 -6.32 -11.53
N VAL A 26 5.56 -5.54 -10.78
CA VAL A 26 5.58 -4.07 -10.89
C VAL A 26 6.19 -3.61 -12.23
N VAL A 27 7.28 -4.25 -12.66
CA VAL A 27 7.92 -3.97 -13.95
C VAL A 27 7.02 -4.42 -15.11
N GLU A 28 6.44 -5.61 -15.05
CA GLU A 28 5.54 -6.15 -16.08
C GLU A 28 4.27 -5.29 -16.26
N SER A 29 3.82 -4.65 -15.19
CA SER A 29 2.73 -3.67 -15.21
C SER A 29 3.15 -2.26 -15.65
N ARG A 30 4.40 -2.10 -16.10
CA ARG A 30 4.98 -0.88 -16.71
C ARG A 30 5.05 0.33 -15.78
N HIS A 31 5.30 0.11 -14.50
CA HIS A 31 5.61 1.19 -13.57
C HIS A 31 7.10 1.56 -13.66
N ASP A 32 7.40 2.85 -13.55
CA ASP A 32 8.76 3.39 -13.61
C ASP A 32 9.40 3.49 -12.22
N TRP A 33 8.56 3.55 -11.18
CA TRP A 33 9.01 3.66 -9.81
C TRP A 33 8.11 2.91 -8.83
N LEU A 34 8.69 2.50 -7.71
CA LEU A 34 7.96 2.10 -6.52
C LEU A 34 8.39 2.95 -5.31
N ILE A 35 7.47 3.09 -4.36
CA ILE A 35 7.80 3.60 -3.03
C ILE A 35 7.86 2.44 -2.03
N VAL A 36 8.84 2.49 -1.12
CA VAL A 36 9.00 1.53 -0.02
C VAL A 36 9.21 2.27 1.30
N SER A 37 9.00 1.56 2.41
CA SER A 37 9.30 2.06 3.76
C SER A 37 10.78 2.45 3.88
N GLY A 38 11.08 3.52 4.62
CA GLY A 38 12.45 4.01 4.83
C GLY A 38 13.36 2.96 5.46
N ILE A 39 12.82 2.13 6.36
CA ILE A 39 13.54 1.02 6.99
C ILE A 39 14.04 -0.04 5.99
N ALA A 40 13.49 -0.06 4.76
CA ALA A 40 13.95 -0.93 3.69
C ALA A 40 15.31 -0.50 3.12
N CYS A 41 15.75 0.74 3.35
CA CYS A 41 16.95 1.30 2.73
C CYS A 41 18.21 0.53 3.14
N PRO A 42 18.94 -0.09 2.19
CA PRO A 42 20.13 -0.89 2.48
C PRO A 42 21.43 -0.07 2.46
N VAL A 43 21.35 1.22 2.08
CA VAL A 43 22.47 2.13 1.86
C VAL A 43 22.34 3.37 2.76
N ALA A 44 23.30 4.29 2.67
CA ALA A 44 23.16 5.60 3.30
C ALA A 44 21.89 6.31 2.78
N TRP A 45 21.22 7.06 3.65
CA TRP A 45 19.95 7.71 3.34
C TRP A 45 20.07 8.62 2.10
N PRO A 46 19.38 8.31 1.00
CA PRO A 46 19.51 9.07 -0.24
C PRO A 46 18.63 10.33 -0.19
N MET A 47 19.24 11.50 -0.40
CA MET A 47 18.53 12.79 -0.45
C MET A 47 18.68 13.51 -1.78
N ASP A 48 19.68 13.14 -2.60
CA ASP A 48 20.08 13.83 -3.83
C ASP A 48 20.26 12.87 -5.01
N VAL A 49 19.89 11.60 -4.85
CA VAL A 49 20.06 10.54 -5.84
C VAL A 49 18.92 9.53 -5.76
N ILE A 50 18.44 9.05 -6.90
CA ILE A 50 17.38 8.02 -6.93
C ILE A 50 17.99 6.69 -7.36
N HIS A 51 18.03 5.75 -6.43
CA HIS A 51 18.53 4.40 -6.67
C HIS A 51 17.57 3.56 -7.49
N GLU A 52 18.08 2.43 -8.00
CA GLU A 52 17.33 1.54 -8.88
C GLU A 52 17.40 0.10 -8.41
N ILE A 53 16.30 -0.62 -8.59
CA ILE A 53 16.22 -2.07 -8.48
C ILE A 53 16.35 -2.65 -9.89
N SER A 54 17.21 -3.65 -10.07
CA SER A 54 17.33 -4.36 -11.36
C SER A 54 16.36 -5.54 -11.43
N TYR A 55 15.74 -5.78 -12.58
CA TYR A 55 14.95 -6.98 -12.85
C TYR A 55 15.07 -7.37 -14.32
N ALA A 56 15.67 -8.53 -14.60
CA ALA A 56 16.11 -8.89 -15.95
C ALA A 56 16.94 -7.75 -16.59
N ASP A 57 16.53 -7.26 -17.75
CA ASP A 57 17.15 -6.12 -18.44
C ASP A 57 16.53 -4.76 -18.07
N ASP A 58 15.47 -4.79 -17.24
CA ASP A 58 14.73 -3.61 -16.80
C ASP A 58 15.25 -3.05 -15.46
N LYS A 59 14.85 -1.81 -15.22
CA LYS A 59 15.20 -1.04 -14.02
C LYS A 59 13.95 -0.38 -13.47
N LEU A 60 13.84 -0.38 -12.15
CA LEU A 60 12.73 0.23 -11.42
C LEU A 60 13.29 1.21 -10.40
N ALA A 61 12.91 2.49 -10.48
CA ALA A 61 13.37 3.48 -9.52
C ALA A 61 12.76 3.19 -8.14
N VAL A 62 13.54 3.33 -7.08
CA VAL A 62 13.06 3.14 -5.71
C VAL A 62 13.15 4.42 -4.92
N LEU A 63 12.02 4.84 -4.36
CA LEU A 63 11.94 5.96 -3.43
C LEU A 63 11.63 5.44 -2.03
N PHE A 64 12.29 6.02 -1.04
CA PHE A 64 12.11 5.67 0.36
C PHE A 64 11.22 6.71 1.04
N ARG A 65 10.14 6.25 1.65
CA ARG A 65 9.34 7.06 2.57
C ARG A 65 10.20 7.46 3.76
N ASP A 66 10.23 8.74 4.10
CA ASP A 66 10.75 9.20 5.40
C ASP A 66 9.77 8.77 6.49
N ASP A 67 10.08 7.64 7.13
CA ASP A 67 9.20 7.03 8.12
C ASP A 67 9.02 7.92 9.35
N ILE A 68 10.08 8.63 9.75
CA ILE A 68 10.08 9.47 10.95
C ILE A 68 9.22 10.69 10.71
N LEU A 69 9.47 11.43 9.63
CA LEU A 69 8.75 12.65 9.31
C LEU A 69 7.28 12.35 9.02
N SER A 70 7.00 11.30 8.25
CA SER A 70 5.63 10.88 7.96
C SER A 70 4.86 10.53 9.23
N ASN A 71 5.47 9.77 10.16
CA ASN A 71 4.81 9.40 11.42
C ASN A 71 4.58 10.61 12.32
N LYS A 72 5.50 11.58 12.35
CA LYS A 72 5.27 12.83 13.10
C LYS A 72 4.02 13.57 12.61
N ILE A 73 3.76 13.57 11.30
CA ILE A 73 2.55 14.16 10.71
C ILE A 73 1.32 13.35 11.13
N SER A 74 1.38 12.01 11.00
CA SER A 74 0.27 11.11 11.33
C SER A 74 -0.13 11.12 12.81
N PHE A 75 0.80 11.40 13.71
CA PHE A 75 0.56 11.38 15.16
C PHE A 75 0.53 12.77 15.81
N LYS A 76 0.51 13.86 15.02
CA LYS A 76 0.50 15.26 15.47
C LYS A 76 1.73 15.68 16.30
N ASP A 77 2.87 15.05 16.08
CA ASP A 77 4.13 15.45 16.69
C ASP A 77 4.81 16.60 15.94
N ILE A 78 4.25 17.02 14.80
CA ILE A 78 4.70 18.18 14.02
C ILE A 78 3.49 18.89 13.39
N ASP A 79 3.44 20.22 13.47
CA ASP A 79 2.45 21.04 12.77
C ASP A 79 2.98 21.52 11.40
N GLY A 80 2.16 22.21 10.62
CA GLY A 80 2.55 22.61 9.26
C GLY A 80 3.75 23.57 9.25
N ARG A 81 3.83 24.49 10.21
CA ARG A 81 4.99 25.38 10.38
C ARG A 81 6.25 24.58 10.75
N GLY A 82 6.15 23.72 11.75
CA GLY A 82 7.26 22.87 12.18
C GLY A 82 7.75 21.96 11.06
N PHE A 83 6.85 21.47 10.21
CA PHE A 83 7.18 20.69 9.02
C PHE A 83 7.99 21.50 8.01
N ILE A 84 7.56 22.72 7.68
CA ILE A 84 8.31 23.61 6.77
C ILE A 84 9.68 23.95 7.37
N ASP A 85 9.74 24.30 8.65
CA ASP A 85 10.99 24.60 9.36
C ASP A 85 11.92 23.38 9.42
N HIS A 86 11.35 22.16 9.45
CA HIS A 86 12.11 20.92 9.36
C HIS A 86 12.71 20.75 7.96
N LEU A 87 11.92 20.95 6.90
CA LEU A 87 12.42 20.88 5.51
C LEU A 87 13.53 21.90 5.23
N LYS A 88 13.37 23.14 5.69
CA LYS A 88 14.42 24.18 5.56
C LYS A 88 15.75 23.75 6.18
N ARG A 89 15.69 23.07 7.33
CA ARG A 89 16.87 22.58 8.05
C ARG A 89 17.57 21.40 7.37
N LEU A 90 16.90 20.68 6.47
CA LEU A 90 17.52 19.61 5.68
C LEU A 90 18.39 20.17 4.56
N TYR A 91 18.10 21.38 4.08
CA TYR A 91 18.91 22.06 3.07
C TYR A 91 20.19 22.62 3.71
N ASN A 92 21.34 22.19 3.21
CA ASN A 92 22.66 22.62 3.69
C ASN A 92 23.26 23.79 2.88
N GLY A 93 22.51 24.35 1.92
CA GLY A 93 23.01 25.39 1.02
C GLY A 93 23.64 24.89 -0.29
N GLU A 94 23.75 23.57 -0.48
CA GLU A 94 24.41 22.97 -1.64
C GLU A 94 23.54 21.88 -2.28
N GLY A 95 23.20 22.07 -3.56
CA GLY A 95 22.44 21.09 -4.33
C GLY A 95 20.98 20.93 -3.88
N ASP A 96 20.13 20.47 -4.80
CA ASP A 96 18.75 20.17 -4.44
C ASP A 96 18.71 18.87 -3.62
N VAL A 97 17.76 18.78 -2.69
CA VAL A 97 17.45 17.56 -1.93
C VAL A 97 15.96 17.25 -2.05
N TYR A 98 15.60 15.97 -1.98
CA TYR A 98 14.21 15.53 -1.96
C TYR A 98 13.84 14.83 -0.65
N VAL A 99 12.56 14.94 -0.30
CA VAL A 99 11.95 14.26 0.83
C VAL A 99 10.63 13.67 0.33
N VAL A 100 10.37 12.40 0.69
CA VAL A 100 9.11 11.73 0.37
C VAL A 100 8.40 11.39 1.67
N THR A 101 7.22 11.99 1.89
CA THR A 101 6.33 11.61 2.98
C THR A 101 5.12 10.87 2.43
N ALA A 102 4.62 9.88 3.18
CA ALA A 102 3.41 9.14 2.83
C ALA A 102 2.65 8.69 4.08
N MET A 103 1.34 8.86 4.09
CA MET A 103 0.45 8.53 5.21
C MET A 103 -0.98 8.34 4.70
N ASP A 104 -1.86 7.77 5.53
CA ASP A 104 -3.28 7.61 5.21
C ASP A 104 -3.92 8.96 4.89
N ALA A 105 -4.76 9.00 3.84
CA ALA A 105 -5.50 10.21 3.49
C ALA A 105 -6.45 10.62 4.62
N GLU A 106 -7.02 9.64 5.31
CA GLU A 106 -7.90 9.78 6.47
C GLU A 106 -7.21 10.50 7.65
N THR A 107 -5.88 10.58 7.67
CA THR A 107 -5.13 11.43 8.61
C THR A 107 -5.65 12.86 8.58
N PHE A 108 -6.01 13.36 7.39
CA PHE A 108 -6.43 14.75 7.19
C PHE A 108 -7.94 14.93 7.27
N GLY A 109 -8.45 15.10 8.48
CA GLY A 109 -9.86 15.45 8.75
C GLY A 109 -10.67 14.33 9.41
N HIS A 110 -10.37 13.05 9.14
CA HIS A 110 -11.09 11.92 9.71
C HIS A 110 -10.46 11.44 11.03
N HIS A 111 -9.22 10.93 10.99
CA HIS A 111 -8.45 10.54 12.18
C HIS A 111 -8.08 11.75 13.02
N ILE A 112 -7.72 12.85 12.36
CA ILE A 112 -7.39 14.12 13.00
C ILE A 112 -8.35 15.19 12.48
N GLN A 113 -9.32 15.54 13.31
CA GLN A 113 -10.24 16.63 12.99
C GLN A 113 -9.47 17.92 12.67
N HIS A 114 -9.85 18.56 11.56
CA HIS A 114 -9.33 19.83 11.07
C HIS A 114 -7.86 19.84 10.60
N TRP A 115 -7.19 18.69 10.49
CA TRP A 115 -5.80 18.63 10.02
C TRP A 115 -5.64 19.01 8.55
N ASP A 116 -6.68 18.83 7.75
CA ASP A 116 -6.80 19.38 6.40
C ASP A 116 -6.58 20.91 6.38
N LYS A 117 -7.07 21.62 7.41
CA LYS A 117 -6.93 23.08 7.52
C LYS A 117 -5.67 23.49 8.28
N LEU A 118 -5.41 22.83 9.40
CA LEU A 118 -4.34 23.21 10.32
C LEU A 118 -2.95 22.78 9.82
N PHE A 119 -2.88 21.70 9.04
CA PHE A 119 -1.62 21.21 8.48
C PHE A 119 -1.58 21.37 6.95
N LEU A 120 -2.45 20.70 6.20
CA LEU A 120 -2.34 20.69 4.72
C LEU A 120 -2.50 22.09 4.13
N SER A 121 -3.57 22.80 4.45
CA SER A 121 -3.79 24.17 3.95
C SER A 121 -2.64 25.09 4.35
N GLN A 122 -2.13 24.99 5.57
CA GLN A 122 -0.99 25.78 6.01
C GLN A 122 0.25 25.49 5.16
N VAL A 123 0.57 24.22 4.90
CA VAL A 123 1.72 23.82 4.08
C VAL A 123 1.56 24.29 2.64
N PHE A 124 0.42 24.01 2.01
CA PHE A 124 0.16 24.40 0.62
C PHE A 124 0.12 25.92 0.44
N GLU A 125 -0.56 26.68 1.31
CA GLU A 125 -0.61 28.13 1.18
C GLU A 125 0.76 28.79 1.40
N THR A 126 1.63 28.18 2.21
CA THR A 126 3.00 28.68 2.42
C THR A 126 3.90 28.39 1.23
N LEU A 127 3.83 27.18 0.66
CA LEU A 127 4.71 26.73 -0.42
C LEU A 127 4.23 27.14 -1.83
N GLU A 128 2.91 27.15 -2.03
CA GLU A 128 2.25 27.51 -3.29
C GLU A 128 1.17 28.58 -3.06
N PRO A 129 1.56 29.80 -2.65
CA PRO A 129 0.59 30.87 -2.41
C PRO A 129 -0.17 31.19 -3.71
N MET A 130 -1.50 31.05 -3.68
CA MET A 130 -2.36 31.37 -4.82
C MET A 130 -1.98 32.73 -5.41
N GLN A 131 -1.62 32.77 -6.69
CA GLN A 131 -1.46 34.04 -7.39
C GLN A 131 -2.82 34.74 -7.43
N ASN A 132 -2.86 36.02 -7.06
CA ASN A 132 -4.09 36.83 -6.91
C ASN A 132 -4.98 36.96 -8.17
N GLY A 133 -4.69 36.24 -9.26
CA GLY A 133 -5.45 36.25 -10.51
C GLY A 133 -6.55 35.18 -10.63
N ASP A 134 -6.53 34.12 -9.82
CA ASP A 134 -7.49 33.00 -9.98
C ASP A 134 -8.70 33.17 -9.05
N LYS A 135 -9.44 34.27 -9.23
CA LYS A 135 -10.63 34.64 -8.42
C LYS A 135 -11.95 34.09 -8.97
N THR A 136 -11.91 33.08 -9.83
CA THR A 136 -13.12 32.49 -10.40
C THR A 136 -13.20 31.01 -10.11
N LEU A 137 -13.38 30.63 -8.85
CA LEU A 137 -14.31 29.56 -8.43
C LEU A 137 -14.27 29.44 -6.89
N HIS A 138 -15.44 29.26 -6.28
CA HIS A 138 -15.70 29.17 -4.82
C HIS A 138 -15.83 30.48 -4.03
N GLN A 139 -16.94 31.19 -4.29
CA GLN A 139 -17.70 31.84 -3.21
C GLN A 139 -18.35 30.78 -2.31
N GLN A 140 -17.68 30.40 -1.21
CA GLN A 140 -18.30 30.13 0.08
C GLN A 140 -17.27 30.42 1.19
N LYS A 141 -17.36 31.59 1.82
CA LYS A 141 -16.71 31.88 3.11
C LYS A 141 -17.78 32.45 4.06
N PRO A 142 -17.73 32.08 5.34
CA PRO A 142 -17.21 33.08 6.29
C PRO A 142 -16.17 32.58 7.33
N LEU A 143 -15.91 31.28 7.52
CA LEU A 143 -14.94 30.87 8.56
C LEU A 143 -13.47 30.88 8.14
N ALA A 144 -13.18 30.79 6.85
CA ALA A 144 -11.81 30.82 6.32
C ALA A 144 -11.21 32.23 6.21
N GLU A 145 -11.91 33.27 6.65
CA GLU A 145 -11.39 34.65 6.66
C GLU A 145 -10.75 35.04 7.99
N GLN A 146 -11.26 34.53 9.12
CA GLN A 146 -10.62 34.77 10.43
C GLN A 146 -9.28 34.04 10.57
N HIS A 147 -9.14 32.84 10.01
CA HIS A 147 -7.82 32.18 9.95
C HIS A 147 -6.88 32.84 8.93
N ARG A 148 -7.39 33.38 7.82
CA ARG A 148 -6.55 34.03 6.79
C ARG A 148 -5.76 35.23 7.33
N ARG A 149 -6.35 36.02 8.24
CA ARG A 149 -5.67 37.18 8.85
C ARG A 149 -4.60 36.82 9.87
N LEU A 150 -4.53 35.56 10.33
CA LEU A 150 -3.47 35.09 11.23
C LEU A 150 -2.22 34.62 10.48
N PHE A 151 -2.31 34.41 9.16
CA PHE A 151 -1.22 33.90 8.32
C PHE A 151 -0.62 34.95 7.37
N GLU A 152 -0.92 36.24 7.56
CA GLU A 152 -0.11 37.33 6.99
C GLU A 152 1.22 37.45 7.76
N PHE A 153 2.02 36.38 7.73
CA PHE A 153 3.42 36.43 8.13
C PHE A 153 4.25 36.86 6.92
N GLU A 154 5.17 37.78 7.18
CA GLU A 154 6.12 38.27 6.19
C GLU A 154 6.81 37.11 5.47
N LYS A 155 6.77 37.15 4.13
CA LYS A 155 7.39 36.18 3.21
C LYS A 155 8.88 36.04 3.50
N ASP A 156 9.31 34.88 3.95
CA ASP A 156 10.73 34.53 3.89
C ASP A 156 11.09 34.16 2.45
N LYS A 157 12.18 34.73 1.93
CA LYS A 157 12.72 34.35 0.61
C LYS A 157 13.11 32.86 0.56
N GLU A 158 13.36 32.27 1.72
CA GLU A 158 13.71 30.85 1.90
C GLU A 158 12.53 29.91 1.66
N ASP A 159 11.27 30.32 1.89
CA ASP A 159 10.11 29.47 1.62
C ASP A 159 9.98 29.09 0.14
N ARG A 160 10.49 29.95 -0.76
CA ARG A 160 10.50 29.72 -2.21
C ARG A 160 11.50 28.65 -2.65
N GLN A 161 12.33 28.12 -1.75
CA GLN A 161 13.30 27.07 -2.06
C GLN A 161 12.68 25.67 -1.98
N ILE A 162 11.54 25.51 -1.29
CA ILE A 162 10.85 24.22 -1.19
C ILE A 162 9.82 24.12 -2.32
N ARG A 163 9.87 23.02 -3.08
CA ARG A 163 8.94 22.75 -4.18
C ARG A 163 8.20 21.43 -3.92
N ILE A 164 6.87 21.46 -4.01
CA ILE A 164 6.06 20.24 -4.06
C ILE A 164 6.02 19.80 -5.52
N VAL A 165 6.36 18.53 -5.76
CA VAL A 165 6.35 17.95 -7.11
C VAL A 165 5.77 16.54 -7.08
N PRO A 166 5.16 16.06 -8.16
CA PRO A 166 4.84 14.64 -8.31
C PRO A 166 6.12 13.80 -8.25
N ILE A 167 6.07 12.59 -7.67
CA ILE A 167 7.23 11.70 -7.58
C ILE A 167 7.89 11.44 -8.95
N THR A 168 7.08 11.34 -10.01
CA THR A 168 7.57 11.19 -11.39
C THR A 168 8.50 12.32 -11.83
N GLU A 169 8.31 13.55 -11.33
CA GLU A 169 9.19 14.68 -11.65
C GLU A 169 10.56 14.55 -10.95
N LEU A 170 10.60 13.95 -9.76
CA LEU A 170 11.87 13.67 -9.07
C LEU A 170 12.80 12.80 -9.93
N LEU A 171 12.24 11.87 -10.70
CA LEU A 171 13.00 11.03 -11.64
C LEU A 171 13.70 11.79 -12.76
N ALA A 172 13.27 13.02 -13.05
CA ALA A 172 13.86 13.91 -14.04
C ALA A 172 14.80 14.95 -13.41
N ILE A 173 14.57 15.31 -12.14
CA ILE A 173 15.38 16.28 -11.40
C ILE A 173 16.67 15.62 -10.87
N PHE A 174 16.55 14.43 -10.27
CA PHE A 174 17.66 13.80 -9.55
C PHE A 174 18.38 12.74 -10.40
N PRO A 175 19.71 12.65 -10.27
CA PRO A 175 20.50 11.65 -10.97
C PRO A 175 20.11 10.22 -10.53
N ARG A 176 20.34 9.26 -11.45
CA ARG A 176 20.21 7.84 -11.14
C ARG A 176 21.43 7.35 -10.36
N GLY A 177 21.16 6.67 -9.26
CA GLY A 177 22.16 6.14 -8.36
C GLY A 177 22.57 4.70 -8.67
N ASN A 178 23.19 4.09 -7.65
CA ASN A 178 23.56 2.68 -7.68
C ASN A 178 22.35 1.76 -7.75
N ARG A 179 22.62 0.53 -8.23
CA ARG A 179 21.70 -0.59 -8.11
C ARG A 179 21.69 -1.07 -6.67
N ILE A 180 20.51 -1.17 -6.07
CA ILE A 180 20.35 -1.61 -4.68
C ILE A 180 19.27 -2.68 -4.59
N GLU A 181 19.27 -3.41 -3.48
CA GLU A 181 18.22 -4.37 -3.13
C GLU A 181 17.61 -3.95 -1.78
N PRO A 182 16.44 -3.28 -1.79
CA PRO A 182 15.74 -2.93 -0.56
C PRO A 182 15.43 -4.17 0.28
N ARG A 183 15.44 -3.99 1.60
CA ARG A 183 15.12 -5.08 2.52
C ARG A 183 13.61 -5.34 2.52
N PRO A 184 13.17 -6.60 2.70
CA PRO A 184 11.76 -6.90 2.93
C PRO A 184 11.22 -6.13 4.13
N SER A 185 10.12 -5.43 3.95
CA SER A 185 9.51 -4.61 5.00
C SER A 185 8.11 -4.16 4.63
N SER A 186 7.46 -3.48 5.57
CA SER A 186 6.24 -2.70 5.44
C SER A 186 6.47 -1.37 6.16
N TRP A 187 5.52 -0.44 6.06
CA TRP A 187 5.56 0.77 6.89
C TRP A 187 5.34 0.54 8.39
N SER A 188 4.99 -0.68 8.81
CA SER A 188 4.83 -1.08 10.21
C SER A 188 5.98 -1.94 10.74
N THR A 189 6.99 -2.23 9.90
CA THR A 189 8.13 -3.07 10.28
C THR A 189 9.11 -2.31 11.16
N SER A 190 9.50 -2.89 12.28
CA SER A 190 10.53 -2.34 13.16
C SER A 190 11.92 -2.93 12.90
N ALA A 191 12.96 -2.33 13.48
CA ALA A 191 14.31 -2.89 13.45
C ALA A 191 14.38 -4.27 14.12
N ASP A 192 13.56 -4.48 15.16
CA ASP A 192 13.48 -5.76 15.89
C ASP A 192 12.86 -6.85 15.03
N ASP A 193 11.81 -6.52 14.29
CA ASP A 193 11.20 -7.42 13.32
C ASP A 193 12.21 -7.89 12.27
N ILE A 194 13.03 -6.97 11.74
CA ILE A 194 14.10 -7.31 10.79
C ILE A 194 15.13 -8.25 11.44
N ARG A 195 15.56 -7.97 12.68
CA ARG A 195 16.50 -8.83 13.42
C ARG A 195 15.93 -10.24 13.65
N MET A 196 14.63 -10.35 13.86
CA MET A 196 13.93 -11.63 14.06
C MET A 196 13.44 -12.29 12.76
N GLN A 197 13.73 -11.69 11.60
CA GLN A 197 13.24 -12.10 10.28
C GLN A 197 11.70 -12.20 10.20
N ASN A 198 11.00 -11.33 10.94
CA ASN A 198 9.55 -11.24 10.98
C ASN A 198 9.04 -10.01 10.22
N TYR A 199 9.38 -9.91 8.93
CA TYR A 199 9.27 -8.66 8.17
C TYR A 199 7.86 -8.07 8.04
N TYR A 200 6.80 -8.87 8.20
CA TYR A 200 5.41 -8.44 8.05
C TYR A 200 4.61 -8.78 9.32
N PRO A 201 4.92 -8.16 10.47
CA PRO A 201 4.36 -8.58 11.76
C PRO A 201 2.83 -8.48 11.83
N LEU A 202 2.23 -7.58 11.05
CA LEU A 202 0.78 -7.39 11.00
C LEU A 202 0.07 -8.22 9.93
N TRP A 203 0.78 -8.91 9.03
CA TRP A 203 0.14 -9.66 7.94
C TRP A 203 0.60 -11.11 7.81
N LYS A 204 1.84 -11.42 8.21
CA LYS A 204 2.46 -12.75 8.05
C LYS A 204 3.43 -13.04 9.21
N SER A 205 3.00 -12.77 10.44
CA SER A 205 3.76 -13.14 11.62
C SER A 205 3.93 -14.65 11.75
N LYS A 206 5.18 -15.10 11.93
CA LYS A 206 5.51 -16.52 12.21
C LYS A 206 4.95 -17.02 13.55
N ASP A 207 4.74 -16.09 14.48
CA ASP A 207 4.27 -16.37 15.85
C ASP A 207 2.74 -16.26 15.96
N ASN A 208 2.03 -16.03 14.85
CA ASN A 208 0.57 -15.95 14.82
C ASN A 208 -0.03 -17.19 14.10
N PRO A 209 -0.62 -18.15 14.83
CA PRO A 209 -1.26 -19.33 14.24
C PRO A 209 -2.37 -18.99 13.25
N VAL A 210 -3.17 -17.95 13.52
CA VAL A 210 -4.25 -17.51 12.61
C VAL A 210 -3.67 -17.05 11.28
N HIS A 211 -2.57 -16.28 11.28
CA HIS A 211 -1.90 -15.91 10.03
C HIS A 211 -1.44 -17.15 9.25
N GLN A 212 -0.82 -18.13 9.91
CA GLN A 212 -0.35 -19.34 9.22
C GLN A 212 -1.51 -20.06 8.53
N MET A 213 -2.63 -20.24 9.24
CA MET A 213 -3.84 -20.84 8.69
C MET A 213 -4.46 -19.99 7.57
N GLN A 214 -4.51 -18.66 7.71
CA GLN A 214 -5.04 -17.77 6.66
C GLN A 214 -4.22 -17.87 5.37
N TRP A 215 -2.88 -17.88 5.47
CA TRP A 215 -2.02 -18.01 4.30
C TRP A 215 -2.12 -19.39 3.64
N GLU A 216 -2.27 -20.46 4.44
CA GLU A 216 -2.52 -21.80 3.92
C GLU A 216 -3.86 -21.90 3.20
N HIS A 217 -4.94 -21.41 3.83
CA HIS A 217 -6.28 -21.36 3.24
C HIS A 217 -6.29 -20.55 1.94
N LEU A 218 -5.65 -19.39 1.93
CA LEU A 218 -5.57 -18.54 0.74
C LEU A 218 -4.74 -19.19 -0.38
N SER A 219 -3.63 -19.86 -0.04
CA SER A 219 -2.81 -20.59 -1.01
C SER A 219 -3.63 -21.67 -1.73
N ILE A 220 -4.39 -22.48 -0.98
CA ILE A 220 -5.30 -23.47 -1.54
C ILE A 220 -6.38 -22.80 -2.41
N THR A 221 -6.95 -21.69 -1.94
CA THR A 221 -7.98 -20.94 -2.67
C THR A 221 -7.48 -20.45 -4.04
N ILE A 222 -6.27 -19.86 -4.10
CA ILE A 222 -5.64 -19.40 -5.34
C ILE A 222 -5.38 -20.57 -6.29
N ASP A 223 -4.81 -21.66 -5.78
CA ASP A 223 -4.49 -22.85 -6.59
C ASP A 223 -5.75 -23.47 -7.22
N VAL A 224 -6.81 -23.66 -6.43
CA VAL A 224 -8.08 -24.21 -6.93
C VAL A 224 -8.73 -23.26 -7.96
N ALA A 225 -8.67 -21.94 -7.73
CA ALA A 225 -9.20 -20.95 -8.67
C ALA A 225 -8.41 -20.92 -10.00
N HIS A 226 -7.08 -20.98 -9.95
CA HIS A 226 -6.26 -21.06 -11.16
C HIS A 226 -6.53 -22.34 -11.94
N LYS A 227 -6.63 -23.48 -11.25
CA LYS A 227 -6.95 -24.74 -11.92
C LYS A 227 -8.34 -24.72 -12.54
N ALA A 228 -9.32 -24.07 -11.90
CA ALA A 228 -10.66 -23.90 -12.46
C ALA A 228 -10.63 -23.17 -13.80
N VAL A 229 -9.83 -22.10 -13.93
CA VAL A 229 -9.66 -21.38 -15.19
C VAL A 229 -8.98 -22.25 -16.25
N GLU A 230 -7.93 -23.00 -15.88
CA GLU A 230 -7.21 -23.90 -16.80
C GLU A 230 -8.10 -25.01 -17.36
N LEU A 231 -8.98 -25.60 -16.54
CA LEU A 231 -9.79 -26.75 -16.92
C LEU A 231 -11.16 -26.38 -17.53
N ALA A 232 -11.54 -25.11 -17.56
CA ALA A 232 -12.84 -24.68 -18.06
C ALA A 232 -12.96 -24.87 -19.59
N ASP A 233 -13.67 -25.91 -20.01
CA ASP A 233 -13.75 -26.34 -21.42
C ASP A 233 -15.16 -26.23 -22.03
N ASN A 234 -16.18 -25.92 -21.23
CA ASN A 234 -17.57 -25.75 -21.65
C ASN A 234 -18.22 -24.52 -21.02
N ASP A 235 -19.42 -24.15 -21.46
CA ASP A 235 -20.07 -22.89 -21.04
C ASP A 235 -20.32 -22.85 -19.53
N THR A 236 -20.78 -23.96 -18.94
CA THR A 236 -21.01 -24.05 -17.50
C THR A 236 -19.71 -23.93 -16.71
N SER A 237 -18.65 -24.65 -17.09
CA SER A 237 -17.37 -24.57 -16.37
C SER A 237 -16.71 -23.19 -16.53
N ARG A 238 -16.85 -22.54 -17.69
CA ARG A 238 -16.38 -21.16 -17.93
C ARG A 238 -17.10 -20.12 -17.08
N GLU A 239 -18.42 -20.24 -16.93
CA GLU A 239 -19.20 -19.33 -16.08
C GLU A 239 -18.70 -19.37 -14.63
N PHE A 240 -18.62 -20.57 -14.05
CA PHE A 240 -18.16 -20.73 -12.66
C PHE A 240 -16.70 -20.35 -12.47
N ALA A 241 -15.82 -20.63 -13.44
CA ALA A 241 -14.41 -20.21 -13.38
C ALA A 241 -14.28 -18.68 -13.41
N THR A 242 -15.12 -18.01 -14.22
CA THR A 242 -15.16 -16.55 -14.30
C THR A 242 -15.61 -15.93 -12.98
N ILE A 243 -16.65 -16.49 -12.35
CA ILE A 243 -17.10 -16.07 -11.02
C ILE A 243 -15.97 -16.26 -10.01
N ALA A 244 -15.38 -17.46 -9.94
CA ALA A 244 -14.29 -17.75 -9.00
C ALA A 244 -13.10 -16.79 -9.16
N ARG A 245 -12.66 -16.55 -10.40
CA ARG A 245 -11.56 -15.63 -10.67
C ARG A 245 -11.92 -14.20 -10.30
N THR A 246 -13.12 -13.74 -10.62
CA THR A 246 -13.56 -12.36 -10.31
C THR A 246 -13.67 -12.15 -8.80
N THR A 247 -14.20 -13.13 -8.07
CA THR A 247 -14.33 -13.09 -6.61
C THR A 247 -12.98 -13.25 -5.89
N LEU A 248 -11.96 -13.83 -6.54
CA LEU A 248 -10.63 -13.97 -5.94
C LEU A 248 -9.97 -12.61 -5.66
N ASP A 249 -10.13 -11.62 -6.55
CA ASP A 249 -9.53 -10.29 -6.35
C ASP A 249 -9.95 -9.62 -5.04
N PRO A 250 -11.25 -9.47 -4.71
CA PRO A 250 -11.65 -8.96 -3.41
C PRO A 250 -11.29 -9.92 -2.27
N ALA A 251 -11.22 -11.23 -2.49
CA ALA A 251 -10.85 -12.20 -1.45
C ALA A 251 -9.39 -12.06 -0.96
N LEU A 252 -8.54 -11.39 -1.74
CA LEU A 252 -7.12 -11.11 -1.42
C LEU A 252 -6.91 -9.88 -0.53
N HIS A 253 -7.97 -9.17 -0.12
CA HIS A 253 -7.82 -7.91 0.61
C HIS A 253 -6.97 -8.06 1.88
N SER A 254 -5.96 -7.19 2.06
CA SER A 254 -4.97 -7.28 3.13
C SER A 254 -5.56 -7.07 4.53
N CYS A 255 -6.68 -6.35 4.64
CA CYS A 255 -7.29 -6.02 5.92
C CYS A 255 -7.61 -7.27 6.77
N GLN A 256 -7.99 -8.39 6.16
CA GLN A 256 -8.29 -9.63 6.91
C GLN A 256 -7.08 -10.14 7.69
N PHE A 257 -5.86 -9.90 7.20
CA PHE A 257 -4.63 -10.29 7.87
C PHE A 257 -4.24 -9.25 8.91
N TRP A 258 -4.33 -7.96 8.56
CA TRP A 258 -4.06 -6.87 9.51
C TRP A 258 -4.93 -6.98 10.76
N TRP A 259 -6.23 -7.19 10.58
CA TRP A 259 -7.15 -7.41 11.70
C TRP A 259 -6.86 -8.71 12.43
N ALA A 260 -6.41 -9.77 11.74
CA ALA A 260 -5.99 -11.02 12.36
C ALA A 260 -4.68 -10.91 13.20
N SER A 261 -3.98 -9.78 13.16
CA SER A 261 -2.75 -9.56 13.92
C SER A 261 -2.98 -9.27 15.41
N LYS A 262 -4.18 -8.82 15.80
CA LYS A 262 -4.50 -8.28 17.16
C LYS A 262 -3.64 -7.08 17.58
N LYS A 263 -2.96 -6.40 16.64
CA LYS A 263 -1.97 -5.37 16.96
C LYS A 263 -2.22 -4.08 16.15
N PRO A 264 -2.70 -2.99 16.77
CA PRO A 264 -3.20 -2.83 18.14
C PRO A 264 -4.70 -3.16 18.28
N MET A 265 -5.40 -3.38 17.17
CA MET A 265 -6.85 -3.50 17.12
C MET A 265 -7.26 -4.88 16.61
N TRP A 266 -8.51 -5.25 16.86
CA TRP A 266 -9.10 -6.54 16.49
C TRP A 266 -10.53 -6.33 15.99
N ASP A 267 -10.84 -6.88 14.81
CA ASP A 267 -12.20 -6.92 14.25
C ASP A 267 -12.43 -8.26 13.56
N ILE A 268 -13.12 -9.15 14.27
CA ILE A 268 -13.48 -10.48 13.78
C ILE A 268 -14.30 -10.41 12.48
N ASN A 269 -15.07 -9.35 12.25
CA ASN A 269 -15.93 -9.25 11.08
C ASN A 269 -15.10 -9.08 9.82
N MET A 270 -13.99 -8.34 9.89
CA MET A 270 -13.10 -8.16 8.75
C MET A 270 -12.29 -9.42 8.42
N VAL A 271 -11.89 -10.18 9.43
CA VAL A 271 -11.28 -11.51 9.25
C VAL A 271 -12.29 -12.46 8.60
N TYR A 272 -13.49 -12.56 9.18
CA TYR A 272 -14.54 -13.46 8.71
C TYR A 272 -15.04 -13.08 7.31
N ARG A 273 -15.09 -11.79 6.97
CA ARG A 273 -15.43 -11.32 5.62
C ARG A 273 -14.44 -11.84 4.57
N GLY A 274 -13.14 -11.75 4.82
CA GLY A 274 -12.11 -12.28 3.93
C GLY A 274 -12.24 -13.78 3.71
N LEU A 275 -12.44 -14.53 4.81
CA LEU A 275 -12.66 -15.98 4.75
C LEU A 275 -13.92 -16.36 3.95
N ASN A 276 -15.03 -15.63 4.11
CA ASN A 276 -16.25 -15.91 3.36
C ASN A 276 -16.09 -15.66 1.85
N LEU A 277 -15.35 -14.61 1.46
CA LEU A 277 -15.01 -14.38 0.05
C LEU A 277 -14.19 -15.54 -0.51
N GLN A 278 -13.17 -16.00 0.24
CA GLN A 278 -12.36 -17.17 -0.17
C GLN A 278 -13.20 -18.46 -0.26
N ARG A 279 -14.16 -18.65 0.64
CA ARG A 279 -15.12 -19.77 0.58
C ARG A 279 -16.00 -19.73 -0.67
N GLU A 280 -16.44 -18.55 -1.08
CA GLU A 280 -17.20 -18.35 -2.33
C GLU A 280 -16.34 -18.66 -3.56
N VAL A 281 -15.07 -18.25 -3.56
CA VAL A 281 -14.10 -18.62 -4.61
C VAL A 281 -13.98 -20.14 -4.72
N LEU A 282 -13.73 -20.83 -3.59
CA LEU A 282 -13.58 -22.29 -3.57
C LEU A 282 -14.82 -23.02 -4.09
N LEU A 283 -16.03 -22.57 -3.71
CA LEU A 283 -17.29 -23.14 -4.17
C LEU A 283 -17.40 -23.07 -5.70
N ASN A 284 -17.21 -21.87 -6.26
CA ASN A 284 -17.33 -21.66 -7.70
C ASN A 284 -16.18 -22.34 -8.46
N ALA A 285 -14.96 -22.26 -7.96
CA ALA A 285 -13.80 -22.86 -8.60
C ALA A 285 -13.95 -24.39 -8.71
N TYR A 286 -14.36 -25.06 -7.63
CA TYR A 286 -14.58 -26.50 -7.69
C TYR A 286 -15.83 -26.87 -8.49
N LYS A 287 -16.87 -26.03 -8.51
CA LYS A 287 -18.00 -26.23 -9.41
C LYS A 287 -17.56 -26.19 -10.88
N ALA A 288 -16.66 -25.29 -11.25
CA ALA A 288 -16.06 -25.26 -12.59
C ALA A 288 -15.28 -26.54 -12.90
N ILE A 289 -14.38 -26.97 -11.99
CA ILE A 289 -13.58 -28.21 -12.15
C ILE A 289 -14.49 -29.44 -12.26
N SER A 290 -15.52 -29.55 -11.43
CA SER A 290 -16.42 -30.73 -11.42
C SER A 290 -17.29 -30.83 -12.68
N THR A 291 -17.61 -29.69 -13.30
CA THR A 291 -18.44 -29.61 -14.52
C THR A 291 -17.62 -29.57 -15.81
N SER A 292 -16.30 -29.54 -15.75
CA SER A 292 -15.44 -29.67 -16.94
C SER A 292 -15.28 -31.12 -17.41
N GLY A 293 -14.66 -31.31 -18.58
CA GLY A 293 -14.22 -32.60 -19.11
C GLY A 293 -12.98 -33.18 -18.44
N ALA A 294 -12.50 -32.61 -17.33
CA ALA A 294 -11.33 -33.10 -16.61
C ALA A 294 -11.49 -34.55 -16.14
N ARG A 295 -10.38 -35.28 -16.06
CA ARG A 295 -10.36 -36.68 -15.61
C ARG A 295 -10.86 -36.81 -14.16
N PRO A 296 -11.55 -37.91 -13.80
CA PRO A 296 -12.06 -38.13 -12.44
C PRO A 296 -11.01 -37.99 -11.34
N GLU A 297 -9.76 -38.38 -11.61
CA GLU A 297 -8.66 -38.31 -10.65
C GLU A 297 -8.32 -36.86 -10.29
N ILE A 298 -8.31 -35.96 -11.28
CA ILE A 298 -8.07 -34.52 -11.09
C ILE A 298 -9.23 -33.91 -10.29
N LYS A 299 -10.48 -34.24 -10.65
CA LYS A 299 -11.65 -33.77 -9.90
C LYS A 299 -11.57 -34.20 -8.43
N LYS A 300 -11.19 -35.45 -8.18
CA LYS A 300 -11.02 -35.98 -6.82
C LYS A 300 -9.89 -35.29 -6.04
N GLU A 301 -8.75 -35.05 -6.69
CA GLU A 301 -7.62 -34.31 -6.09
C GLU A 301 -8.06 -32.91 -5.62
N TYR A 302 -8.68 -32.13 -6.50
CA TYR A 302 -9.12 -30.77 -6.16
C TYR A 302 -10.30 -30.75 -5.19
N TYR A 303 -11.12 -31.80 -5.16
CA TYR A 303 -12.11 -31.97 -4.10
C TYR A 303 -11.45 -32.07 -2.73
N TYR A 304 -10.39 -32.87 -2.59
CA TYR A 304 -9.67 -32.97 -1.31
C TYR A 304 -9.02 -31.66 -0.89
N LYS A 305 -8.52 -30.85 -1.84
CA LYS A 305 -8.05 -29.49 -1.55
C LYS A 305 -9.17 -28.61 -0.97
N VAL A 306 -10.38 -28.66 -1.55
CA VAL A 306 -11.54 -27.93 -0.99
C VAL A 306 -11.92 -28.44 0.40
N ILE A 307 -11.85 -29.75 0.66
CA ILE A 307 -12.11 -30.29 2.00
C ILE A 307 -11.06 -29.81 3.00
N ALA A 308 -9.78 -29.80 2.63
CA ALA A 308 -8.71 -29.25 3.47
C ALA A 308 -8.93 -27.76 3.77
N ALA A 309 -9.27 -26.95 2.75
CA ALA A 309 -9.58 -25.55 2.94
C ALA A 309 -10.78 -25.34 3.87
N ARG A 310 -11.86 -26.13 3.73
CA ARG A 310 -13.00 -26.07 4.66
C ARG A 310 -12.59 -26.37 6.11
N HIS A 311 -11.74 -27.37 6.32
CA HIS A 311 -11.25 -27.67 7.66
C HIS A 311 -10.47 -26.49 8.26
N ILE A 312 -9.58 -25.88 7.49
CA ILE A 312 -8.81 -24.70 7.95
C ILE A 312 -9.75 -23.51 8.22
N PHE A 313 -10.75 -23.28 7.36
CA PHE A 313 -11.77 -22.25 7.57
C PHE A 313 -12.45 -22.41 8.93
N ASP A 314 -12.87 -23.64 9.25
CA ASP A 314 -13.54 -23.96 10.52
C ASP A 314 -12.59 -23.73 11.70
N GLN A 315 -11.32 -24.14 11.61
CA GLN A 315 -10.32 -23.90 12.66
C GLN A 315 -10.06 -22.40 12.91
N ILE A 316 -9.97 -21.59 11.86
CA ILE A 316 -9.81 -20.14 12.02
C ILE A 316 -11.08 -19.58 12.68
N THR A 317 -12.26 -19.97 12.19
CA THR A 317 -13.54 -19.49 12.71
C THR A 317 -13.72 -19.84 14.19
N ASP A 318 -13.36 -21.06 14.59
CA ASP A 318 -13.37 -21.49 16.00
C ASP A 318 -12.40 -20.66 16.85
N SER A 319 -11.24 -20.28 16.29
CA SER A 319 -10.30 -19.39 16.99
C SER A 319 -10.93 -18.01 17.22
N LEU A 320 -11.70 -17.49 16.25
CA LEU A 320 -12.41 -16.21 16.39
C LEU A 320 -13.50 -16.21 17.46
N TYR A 321 -14.04 -17.36 17.86
CA TYR A 321 -15.05 -17.46 18.92
C TYR A 321 -14.48 -17.46 20.34
N ASN A 322 -13.26 -17.98 20.49
CA ASN A 322 -12.64 -18.22 21.78
C ASN A 322 -11.64 -17.14 22.21
N ASP A 323 -11.36 -16.20 21.31
CA ASP A 323 -10.41 -15.09 21.44
C ASP A 323 -11.07 -13.76 21.84
#